data_AF-A0A392NGY3-F1
#
_entry.id   AF-A0A392NGY3-F1
#
_cell.length_a   1.000
_cell.length_b   1.000
_cell.length_c   1.000
_cell.angle_alpha   90.00
_cell.angle_beta   90.00
_cell.angle_gamma   90.00
#
_symmetry.space_group_name_H-M   'P 1'
#
loop_
_entity.id
_entity.type
_entity.pdbx_description
1 polymer ?
#
loop_
_entity_poly.entity_id
_entity_poly.type
_entity_poly.pdbx_seq_one_letter_code
_entity_poly.pdbx_strand_id
1 'polypeptide(L)'
;MTGDGVNDAPALKKADIGIAVSDATDAARSAADIVLTEPGLSVIISAVLTSRAIFQRMKNYTVEYANSSFPLYYHIRNLSC
;
A
#
# COMPACT_ATOMS: atom_id res chain seq x y z
N MET A 1 12.80 -0.76 -3.32
CA MET A 1 14.02 -1.50 -3.71
C MET A 1 13.78 -2.98 -3.51
N THR A 2 14.37 -3.85 -4.34
CA THR A 2 14.32 -5.32 -4.15
C THR A 2 15.69 -5.82 -3.72
N GLY A 3 15.75 -6.83 -2.84
CA GLY A 3 17.01 -7.42 -2.40
C GLY A 3 16.86 -8.83 -1.87
N ASP A 4 17.97 -9.56 -1.83
CA ASP A 4 18.07 -10.93 -1.36
C ASP A 4 19.17 -11.10 -0.30
N GLY A 5 20.20 -10.26 -0.37
CA GLY A 5 21.38 -10.35 0.49
C GLY A 5 21.42 -9.38 1.67
N VAL A 6 22.32 -9.68 2.60
CA VAL A 6 22.64 -8.83 3.77
C VAL A 6 23.14 -7.44 3.34
N ASN A 7 23.80 -7.36 2.18
CA ASN A 7 24.34 -6.12 1.62
C ASN A 7 23.23 -5.13 1.21
N ASP A 8 22.03 -5.64 0.90
CA ASP A 8 20.90 -4.80 0.50
C ASP A 8 20.10 -4.28 1.70
N ALA A 9 20.31 -4.82 2.91
CA ALA A 9 19.59 -4.42 4.12
C ALA A 9 19.53 -2.89 4.37
N PRO A 10 20.64 -2.12 4.30
CA PRO A 10 20.58 -0.66 4.49
C PRO A 10 19.78 0.04 3.38
N ALA A 11 19.79 -0.50 2.16
CA ALA A 11 19.13 0.09 1.02
C ALA A 11 17.63 -0.27 0.98
N LEU A 12 17.27 -1.49 1.41
CA LEU A 12 15.90 -1.91 1.68
C LEU A 12 15.26 -1.05 2.78
N LYS A 13 16.00 -0.77 3.86
CA LYS A 13 15.51 0.07 4.97
C LYS A 13 15.31 1.54 4.60
N LYS A 14 16.07 2.03 3.61
CA LYS A 14 16.00 3.41 3.13
C LYS A 14 14.96 3.61 2.03
N ALA A 15 14.55 2.54 1.34
CA ALA A 15 13.53 2.61 0.33
C ALA A 15 12.15 2.90 0.96
N ASP A 16 11.27 3.58 0.22
CA ASP A 16 9.89 3.80 0.68
C ASP A 16 9.13 2.48 0.87
N ILE A 17 9.47 1.49 0.02
CA ILE A 17 9.05 0.10 0.15
C ILE A 17 10.26 -0.80 -0.22
N GLY A 18 10.74 -1.56 0.76
CA GLY A 18 11.70 -2.64 0.59
C GLY A 18 11.00 -3.98 0.34
N ILE A 19 11.42 -4.72 -0.69
CA ILE A 19 10.87 -6.04 -1.03
C ILE A 19 11.98 -7.08 -0.96
N ALA A 20 11.82 -8.09 -0.10
CA ALA A 20 12.69 -9.26 -0.03
C ALA A 20 12.14 -10.42 -0.86
N VAL A 21 13.01 -11.06 -1.64
CA VAL A 21 12.67 -12.26 -2.43
C VAL A 21 12.46 -13.46 -1.50
N SER A 22 11.73 -14.50 -1.94
CA SER A 22 11.45 -15.69 -1.13
C SER A 22 12.70 -16.43 -0.64
N ASP A 23 13.78 -16.38 -1.42
CA ASP A 23 15.09 -16.99 -1.11
C ASP A 23 16.06 -15.96 -0.48
N ALA A 24 15.53 -14.85 0.04
CA ALA A 24 16.36 -13.84 0.69
C ALA A 24 16.88 -14.30 2.04
N THR A 25 18.08 -13.86 2.38
CA THR A 25 18.70 -14.01 3.71
C THR A 25 17.79 -13.45 4.81
N ASP A 26 17.85 -14.03 6.01
CA ASP A 26 17.01 -13.60 7.14
C ASP A 26 17.23 -12.12 7.52
N ALA A 27 18.45 -11.61 7.28
CA ALA A 27 18.79 -10.21 7.45
C ALA A 27 18.06 -9.31 6.45
N ALA A 28 18.00 -9.69 5.17
CA ALA A 28 17.25 -8.96 4.14
C ALA A 28 15.74 -9.03 4.42
N ARG A 29 15.20 -10.20 4.83
CA ARG A 29 13.79 -10.35 5.23
C ARG A 29 13.41 -9.49 6.43
N SER A 30 14.30 -9.33 7.40
CA SER A 30 14.06 -8.48 8.58
C SER A 30 14.14 -6.98 8.25
N ALA A 31 14.86 -6.61 7.18
CA ALA A 31 15.01 -5.22 6.76
C ALA A 31 13.92 -4.76 5.77
N ALA A 32 13.29 -5.69 5.05
CA ALA A 32 12.24 -5.41 4.07
C ALA A 32 10.86 -5.22 4.71
N ASP A 33 10.00 -4.47 4.03
CA ASP A 33 8.59 -4.25 4.43
C ASP A 33 7.67 -5.35 3.89
N ILE A 34 8.04 -5.94 2.75
CA ILE A 34 7.29 -6.99 2.07
C ILE A 34 8.23 -8.15 1.79
N VAL A 35 7.79 -9.37 2.12
CA VAL A 35 8.51 -10.60 1.80
C VAL A 35 7.68 -11.40 0.79
N LEU A 36 8.27 -11.73 -0.35
CA LEU A 36 7.63 -12.59 -1.35
C LEU A 36 7.62 -14.03 -0.85
N THR A 37 6.45 -14.67 -0.89
CA THR A 37 6.29 -16.08 -0.49
C THR A 37 6.58 -17.05 -1.63
N GLU A 38 6.49 -16.56 -2.87
CA GLU A 38 6.74 -17.35 -4.08
C GLU A 38 8.02 -16.85 -4.78
N PRO A 39 8.78 -17.76 -5.42
CA PRO A 39 9.93 -17.38 -6.20
C PRO A 39 9.51 -16.63 -7.48
N GLY A 40 10.28 -15.60 -7.83
CA GLY A 40 10.09 -14.83 -9.05
C GLY A 40 9.55 -13.41 -8.83
N LEU A 41 9.84 -12.53 -9.79
CA LEU A 41 9.51 -11.11 -9.73
C LEU A 41 8.09 -10.79 -10.25
N SER A 42 7.39 -11.78 -10.82
CA SER A 42 6.04 -11.63 -11.37
C SER A 42 5.02 -11.19 -10.31
N VAL A 43 5.20 -11.62 -9.05
CA VAL A 43 4.36 -11.24 -7.92
C VAL A 43 4.38 -9.73 -7.66
N ILE A 44 5.49 -9.04 -7.97
CA ILE A 44 5.56 -7.58 -7.82
C ILE A 44 4.59 -6.89 -8.78
N ILE A 45 4.44 -7.41 -10.00
CA ILE A 45 3.54 -6.85 -11.01
C ILE A 45 2.09 -6.99 -10.54
N SER A 46 1.70 -8.16 -10.06
CA SER A 46 0.33 -8.39 -9.55
C SER A 46 0.05 -7.56 -8.29
N ALA A 47 1.03 -7.40 -7.41
CA ALA A 47 0.94 -6.53 -6.24
C ALA A 47 0.70 -5.05 -6.63
N VAL A 48 1.44 -4.54 -7.63
CA VAL A 48 1.25 -3.17 -8.14
C VAL A 48 -0.10 -2.98 -8.82
N LEU A 49 -0.57 -3.96 -9.59
CA LEU A 49 -1.90 -3.90 -10.20
C LEU A 49 -3.01 -3.85 -9.14
N THR A 50 -2.88 -4.70 -8.12
CA THR A 50 -3.84 -4.78 -7.01
C THR A 50 -3.84 -3.50 -6.17
N SER A 51 -2.67 -2.94 -5.86
CA SER A 51 -2.56 -1.69 -5.09
C SER A 51 -3.22 -0.51 -5.80
N ARG A 52 -3.08 -0.41 -7.14
CA ARG A 52 -3.76 0.62 -7.93
C ARG A 52 -5.28 0.47 -7.90
N ALA A 53 -5.79 -0.76 -8.01
CA ALA A 53 -7.22 -1.03 -7.91
C ALA A 53 -7.80 -0.66 -6.53
N ILE A 54 -7.08 -1.01 -5.46
CA ILE A 54 -7.46 -0.63 -4.08
C ILE A 54 -7.45 0.89 -3.92
N PHE A 55 -6.41 1.57 -4.41
CA PHE A 55 -6.30 3.02 -4.30
C PHE A 55 -7.45 3.75 -5.01
N GLN A 56 -7.87 3.26 -6.17
CA GLN A 56 -9.05 3.80 -6.87
C GLN A 56 -10.34 3.62 -6.04
N ARG A 57 -10.53 2.44 -5.43
CA ARG A 57 -11.69 2.19 -4.55
C ARG A 57 -11.70 3.09 -3.31
N MET A 58 -10.54 3.28 -2.68
CA MET A 58 -10.40 4.18 -1.53
C MET A 58 -10.72 5.63 -1.87
N LYS A 59 -10.28 6.12 -3.05
CA LYS A 59 -10.63 7.45 -3.52
C LYS A 59 -12.13 7.61 -3.71
N ASN A 60 -12.77 6.65 -4.38
CA ASN A 60 -14.21 6.69 -4.61
C ASN A 60 -14.97 6.69 -3.28
N TYR A 61 -14.57 5.85 -2.33
CA TYR A 61 -15.17 5.82 -0.98
C TYR A 61 -15.04 7.16 -0.27
N THR A 62 -13.86 7.79 -0.31
CA THR A 62 -13.63 9.09 0.33
C THR A 62 -14.49 10.20 -0.29
N VAL A 63 -14.61 10.19 -1.62
CA VAL A 63 -15.46 11.16 -2.35
C VAL A 63 -16.94 10.95 -1.99
N GLU A 64 -17.39 9.69 -1.97
CA GLU A 64 -18.77 9.36 -1.62
C GLU A 64 -19.10 9.67 -0.16
N TYR A 65 -18.17 9.43 0.76
CA TYR A 65 -18.28 9.82 2.16
C TYR A 65 -18.38 11.35 2.33
N ALA A 66 -17.55 12.11 1.62
CA ALA A 66 -17.60 13.57 1.64
C ALA A 66 -18.93 14.10 1.06
N ASN A 67 -19.39 13.50 -0.04
CA ASN A 67 -20.63 13.87 -0.72
C ASN A 67 -21.89 13.53 0.07
N SER A 68 -21.89 12.44 0.85
CA SER A 68 -23.03 12.07 1.71
C SER A 68 -23.10 12.90 3.00
N SER A 69 -21.95 13.38 3.49
CA SER A 69 -21.89 14.23 4.69
C SER A 69 -22.37 15.67 4.43
N PHE A 70 -22.13 16.22 3.22
CA PHE A 70 -22.48 17.60 2.86
C PHE A 70 -23.99 17.94 2.87
N PRO A 71 -24.88 17.16 2.22
CA PRO A 71 -26.32 17.47 2.19
C PRO A 71 -26.99 17.26 3.55
N LEU A 72 -26.51 16.33 4.37
CA LEU A 72 -27.01 16.14 5.75
C LEU A 72 -26.69 17.37 6.63
N TYR A 73 -25.52 17.98 6.45
CA TYR A 73 -25.16 19.22 7.15
C TYR A 73 -26.04 20.42 6.74
N TYR A 74 -26.34 20.55 5.44
CA TYR A 74 -27.21 21.61 4.93
C TYR A 74 -28.69 21.42 5.29
N HIS A 75 -29.16 20.17 5.41
CA HIS A 75 -30.54 19.87 5.81
C HIS A 75 -30.78 20.18 7.30
N ILE A 76 -29.85 19.80 8.19
CA ILE A 76 -29.98 20.09 9.64
C ILE A 76 -29.91 21.60 9.92
N ARG A 77 -29.07 22.36 9.20
CA ARG A 77 -29.02 23.83 9.34
C ARG A 77 -30.32 24.54 8.90
N ASN A 78 -31.00 24.05 7.87
CA ASN A 78 -32.25 24.67 7.38
C ASN A 78 -33.50 24.27 8.21
N LEU A 79 -33.42 23.22 9.03
CA LEU A 79 -34.48 22.84 9.98
C LEU A 79 -34.40 23.58 11.34
N SER A 80 -33.36 24.40 11.54
CA SER A 80 -33.14 25.14 12.80
C SER A 80 -33.65 26.59 12.77
N CYS A 81 -34.43 26.98 11.75
CA CYS A 81 -35.10 28.28 11.64
C CYS A 81 -36.61 28.12 11.84
#